data_AF-A0A258ZLR6-F1
#
_entry.id   AF-A0A258ZLR6-F1
#
_cell.length_a   1.000
_cell.length_b   1.000
_cell.length_c   1.000
_cell.angle_alpha   90.00
_cell.angle_beta   90.00
_cell.angle_gamma   90.00
#
_symmetry.space_group_name_H-M   'P 1'
#
loop_
_entity.id
_entity.type
_entity.pdbx_description
1 polymer ?
#
loop_
_entity_poly.entity_id
_entity_poly.type
_entity_poly.pdbx_seq_one_letter_code
_entity_poly.pdbx_strand_id
1 'polypeptide(L)' 'FMKLVVDAQTDKVLGCHILGEAASEMIQLAAVALGLGATKADFDRTVAVHPTSAEELVTLRTKAS' A
#
# COMPACT_ATOMS: atom_id res chain seq x y z
N PHE A 1 2.60 -11.90 0.67
CA PHE A 1 3.24 -11.15 -0.43
C PHE A 1 2.45 -9.87 -0.67
N MET A 2 3.12 -8.73 -0.79
CA MET A 2 2.50 -7.43 -1.05
C MET A 2 3.31 -6.64 -2.06
N LYS A 3 2.64 -5.90 -2.94
CA LYS A 3 3.29 -5.04 -3.94
C LYS A 3 2.44 -3.80 -4.18
N LEU A 4 3.09 -2.63 -4.14
CA LEU A 4 2.53 -1.38 -4.63
C LEU A 4 3.17 -1.05 -5.99
N VAL A 5 2.34 -0.65 -6.94
CA VAL A 5 2.78 -0.07 -8.21
C VAL A 5 2.62 1.43 -8.09
N VAL A 6 3.71 2.16 -8.27
CA VAL A 6 3.76 3.62 -8.06
C VAL A 6 4.24 4.28 -9.33
N ASP A 7 3.57 5.35 -9.73
CA ASP A 7 4.02 6.22 -10.80
C ASP A 7 5.29 6.97 -10.38
N ALA A 8 6.37 6.82 -11.14
CA ALA A 8 7.68 7.35 -10.76
C ALA A 8 7.79 8.88 -10.83
N GLN A 9 6.89 9.57 -11.54
CA GLN A 9 6.93 11.02 -11.70
C GLN A 9 6.02 11.72 -10.69
N THR A 10 4.85 11.14 -10.42
CA THR A 10 3.79 11.76 -9.61
C THR A 10 3.66 11.17 -8.22
N ASP A 11 4.38 10.07 -7.93
CA ASP A 11 4.31 9.29 -6.69
C ASP A 11 2.93 8.66 -6.42
N LYS A 12 2.00 8.74 -7.38
CA LYS A 12 0.66 8.18 -7.25
C LYS A 12 0.72 6.66 -7.21
N VAL A 13 -0.02 6.04 -6.28
CA VAL A 13 -0.19 4.59 -6.24
C VAL A 13 -1.19 4.19 -7.33
N LEU A 14 -0.70 3.45 -8.32
CA LEU A 14 -1.47 2.97 -9.47
C LEU A 14 -2.11 1.61 -9.21
N GLY A 15 -1.55 0.82 -8.29
CA GLY A 15 -2.06 -0.51 -7.97
C GLY A 15 -1.54 -1.06 -6.65
N CYS A 16 -2.34 -1.91 -6.02
CA CYS A 16 -2.02 -2.63 -4.80
C CYS A 16 -2.33 -4.13 -5.01
N HIS A 17 -1.36 -4.99 -4.76
CA HIS A 17 -1.49 -6.43 -4.93
C HIS A 17 -1.16 -7.10 -3.61
N ILE A 18 -2.09 -7.90 -3.09
CA ILE A 18 -1.96 -8.58 -1.81
C ILE A 18 -2.27 -10.06 -2.03
N LEU A 19 -1.36 -10.92 -1.58
CA LEU A 19 -1.54 -12.37 -1.54
C LEU A 19 -1.18 -12.85 -0.14
N GLY A 20 -2.16 -13.38 0.58
CA GLY A 20 -2.04 -13.85 1.96
C GLY A 20 -3.40 -13.92 2.65
N GLU A 21 -3.36 -14.28 3.94
CA GLU A 21 -4.53 -14.23 4.81
C GLU A 21 -5.08 -12.79 4.92
N ALA A 22 -6.40 -12.65 5.03
CA ALA A 22 -7.11 -11.38 5.09
C ALA A 22 -6.88 -10.41 3.91
N ALA A 23 -6.41 -10.90 2.76
CA ALA A 23 -6.18 -10.07 1.57
C ALA A 23 -7.46 -9.37 1.08
N SER A 24 -8.61 -10.03 1.17
CA SER A 24 -9.93 -9.47 0.81
C SER A 24 -10.31 -8.25 1.65
N GLU A 25 -10.01 -8.30 2.94
CA GLU A 25 -10.33 -7.25 3.91
C GLU A 25 -9.36 -6.07 3.75
N MET A 26 -8.06 -6.35 3.56
CA MET A 26 -7.05 -5.31 3.34
C MET A 26 -7.25 -4.57 2.02
N ILE A 27 -7.53 -5.29 0.93
CA ILE A 27 -7.62 -4.68 -0.40
C ILE A 27 -8.80 -3.70 -0.52
N GLN A 28 -9.89 -3.93 0.23
CA GLN A 28 -11.05 -3.05 0.24
C GLN A 28 -10.70 -1.62 0.69
N LEU A 29 -9.93 -1.48 1.78
CA LEU A 29 -9.51 -0.15 2.25
C LEU A 29 -8.40 0.45 1.39
N ALA A 30 -7.50 -0.38 0.85
CA ALA A 30 -6.52 0.09 -0.14
C ALA A 30 -7.20 0.69 -1.37
N ALA A 31 -8.28 0.07 -1.86
CA ALA A 31 -9.05 0.57 -3.00
C ALA A 31 -9.65 1.96 -2.74
N VAL A 32 -10.11 2.24 -1.51
CA VAL A 32 -10.58 3.59 -1.12
C VAL A 32 -9.45 4.61 -1.23
N ALA A 33 -8.27 4.32 -0.67
CA ALA A 33 -7.12 5.22 -0.73
C ALA A 33 -6.68 5.49 -2.19
N LEU A 34 -6.61 4.44 -3.02
CA LEU A 34 -6.28 4.58 -4.45
C LEU A 34 -7.36 5.37 -5.21
N GLY A 35 -8.64 5.17 -4.89
CA GLY A 35 -9.75 5.95 -5.45
C GLY A 35 -9.70 7.44 -5.11
N LEU A 36 -9.12 7.79 -3.96
CA LEU A 36 -8.82 9.17 -3.55
C LEU A 36 -7.51 9.72 -4.14
N GLY A 37 -6.78 8.89 -4.89
CA GLY A 37 -5.54 9.28 -5.54
C GLY A 37 -4.32 9.30 -4.60
N ALA A 38 -4.30 8.44 -3.58
CA ALA A 38 -3.19 8.35 -2.64
C ALA A 38 -1.82 8.17 -3.34
N THR A 39 -0.82 8.84 -2.80
CA THR A 39 0.59 8.78 -3.17
C THR A 39 1.35 7.81 -2.27
N LYS A 40 2.56 7.40 -2.67
CA LYS A 40 3.40 6.55 -1.81
C LYS A 40 3.78 7.26 -0.51
N ALA A 41 3.97 8.58 -0.55
CA ALA A 41 4.15 9.41 0.63
C ALA A 41 2.96 9.34 1.62
N ASP A 42 1.71 9.19 1.14
CA ASP A 42 0.54 9.01 2.01
C ASP A 42 0.60 7.66 2.76
N PHE A 43 1.13 6.62 2.13
CA PHE A 43 1.36 5.33 2.78
C PHE A 43 2.49 5.43 3.81
N ASP A 44 3.62 6.08 3.47
CA ASP A 44 4.78 6.20 4.38
C ASP A 44 4.52 7.06 5.61
N ARG A 45 3.67 8.09 5.51
CA ARG A 45 3.27 8.92 6.66
C ARG A 45 2.29 8.22 7.59
N THR A 46 1.68 7.12 7.15
CA THR A 46 0.65 6.42 7.93
C THR A 46 1.33 5.54 8.98
N VAL A 47 0.89 5.69 10.23
CA VAL A 47 1.42 4.89 11.34
C VAL A 47 1.00 3.43 11.18
N ALA A 48 1.98 2.53 11.28
CA ALA A 48 1.76 1.09 11.31
C ALA A 48 0.94 0.66 12.53
N VAL A 49 -0.01 -0.27 12.32
CA VAL A 49 -0.73 -0.94 13.40
C VAL A 49 -0.05 -2.28 13.64
N HIS A 50 0.69 -2.39 14.74
CA HIS A 50 1.48 -3.58 15.06
C HIS A 50 0.78 -4.46 16.12
N PRO A 51 0.77 -5.81 15.99
CA PRO A 51 1.26 -6.60 14.86
C PRO A 51 0.15 -6.90 13.85
N THR A 52 0.33 -6.55 12.56
CA THR A 52 -0.63 -6.91 11.51
C THR A 52 0.04 -7.16 10.18
N SER A 53 -0.49 -8.05 9.34
CA SER A 53 0.02 -8.19 7.97
C SER A 53 -0.11 -6.89 7.17
N ALA A 54 -1.15 -6.10 7.43
CA ALA A 54 -1.41 -4.83 6.74
C ALA A 54 -0.33 -3.77 7.00
N GLU A 55 0.41 -3.87 8.11
CA GLU A 55 1.46 -2.89 8.44
C GLU A 55 2.57 -2.83 7.37
N GLU A 56 2.80 -3.93 6.67
CA GLU A 56 3.74 -4.00 5.55
C GLU A 56 3.39 -3.00 4.43
N LEU A 57 2.11 -2.73 4.16
CA LEU A 57 1.72 -1.76 3.11
C LEU A 57 2.23 -0.34 3.39
N VAL A 58 2.42 0.02 4.66
CA VAL A 58 2.87 1.36 5.10
C VAL A 58 4.34 1.40 5.49
N THR A 59 5.07 0.29 5.35
CA THR A 59 6.51 0.20 5.65
C THR A 59 7.38 -0.17 4.42
N LEU A 60 6.78 -0.37 3.24
CA LEU A 60 7.47 -0.57 1.96
C LEU A 60 8.26 0.67 1.52
N ARG A 61 9.51 0.83 1.97
CA ARG A 61 10.33 2.03 1.70
C ARG A 61 11.25 1.93 0.49
N THR A 62 11.72 0.73 0.17
CA THR A 62 12.72 0.53 -0.89
C THR A 62 12.05 -0.07 -2.11
N LYS A 63 12.27 0.54 -3.27
CA LYS A 63 11.79 0.02 -4.56
C LYS A 63 12.50 -1.30 -4.88
N ALA A 64 11.74 -2.32 -5.25
CA ALA A 64 12.29 -3.54 -5.83
C ALA A 64 12.78 -3.26 -7.26
N SER A 65 13.97 -3.77 -7.59
CA SER A 65 14.60 -3.68 -8.91
C SER A 65 13.82 -4.42 -9.99
#